data_AF-A0A812U082-F1
#
_entry.id   AF-A0A812U082-F1
#
_cell.length_a   1.000
_cell.length_b   1.000
_cell.length_c   1.000
_cell.angle_alpha   90.00
_cell.angle_beta   90.00
_cell.angle_gamma   90.00
#
_symmetry.space_group_name_H-M   'P 1'
#
loop_
_entity.id
_entity.type
_entity.pdbx_description
1 polymer ?
#
loop_
_entity_poly.entity_id
_entity_poly.type
_entity_poly.pdbx_seq_one_letter_code
_entity_poly.pdbx_strand_id
1 'polypeptide(L)'
;MAFCQWPNGFEWKWRLLYCSLLLVLLALCFLLLHGNLKLIRVEFSAWFGLCLGLVHVPGTSAGSRSSLRCKVVICGVFTFLSTCLAGYPCVVWAFPVLSSEQENPIFKHGQQTIAFVLLSLIWICSMLVRHPRSTYVHGAKWCMFSFWLAAAAQQVTGIFFDLGLYGSYYSVFQFGWGVQCVALGWTLYLLQIRMVAIRSSVEGTCCSTSGAHIWILVMCCSWHIRHACDLDVHNTWPFIVVSLIVLCTVWVTYTILTCRSMARKLKLLLQEARRVKRGPPRKQAIWAAQVIGLEMLICLMLGLTMCSYGVLSALCVRAELSDLSDAHDVRLMQNRTELVLTALHVDWVVNSLGLGLLSGILWQGRPPKDDPDKERGLLTRGLVSMSSLLIQEEKEVYEEVVRQLASRYVRLEALLGFWERLRDGKTMPGFDPQRSLTNDVVRRAIIPESRVGDGGCALATLWSSTEVKPQVMVTHNWTNGFGSLVSAILADALGRAGYQEVSAQIATLSGFEQVRAQLTGKLETTYWV
;
A
#
# COMPACT_ATOMS: atom_id res chain seq x y z
N MET A 1 16.00 1.23 -49.55
CA MET A 1 17.20 1.42 -48.72
C MET A 1 16.77 1.93 -47.34
N ALA A 2 17.66 1.95 -46.34
CA ALA A 2 17.34 2.20 -44.92
C ALA A 2 16.70 3.59 -44.66
N PHE A 3 16.02 3.89 -43.54
CA PHE A 3 15.78 3.18 -42.26
C PHE A 3 14.25 3.21 -41.92
N CYS A 4 13.68 2.58 -40.88
CA CYS A 4 14.21 1.84 -39.71
C CYS A 4 13.19 0.77 -39.23
N GLN A 5 13.49 0.08 -38.12
CA GLN A 5 12.51 -0.68 -37.31
C GLN A 5 12.11 0.12 -36.05
N TRP A 6 10.86 0.01 -35.60
CA TRP A 6 10.38 0.61 -34.33
C TRP A 6 9.96 -0.51 -33.34
N PRO A 7 10.28 -0.40 -32.04
CA PRO A 7 10.02 -1.46 -31.07
C PRO A 7 8.56 -1.49 -30.58
N ASN A 8 7.98 -2.69 -30.54
CA ASN A 8 6.63 -2.92 -30.06
C ASN A 8 6.46 -2.64 -28.56
N GLY A 9 5.35 -1.98 -28.17
CA GLY A 9 4.88 -1.96 -26.78
C GLY A 9 4.25 -0.65 -26.28
N PHE A 10 4.45 0.49 -26.96
CA PHE A 10 4.10 1.81 -26.39
C PHE A 10 2.78 2.42 -26.89
N GLU A 11 2.27 2.01 -28.06
CA GLU A 11 1.20 2.76 -28.74
C GLU A 11 -0.17 2.71 -28.10
N TRP A 12 -0.64 1.54 -27.63
CA TRP A 12 -2.04 1.32 -27.27
C TRP A 12 -2.57 2.30 -26.21
N LYS A 13 -1.71 2.76 -25.29
CA LYS A 13 -2.06 3.75 -24.26
C LYS A 13 -2.26 5.15 -24.83
N TRP A 14 -1.46 5.55 -25.82
CA TRP A 14 -1.65 6.81 -26.53
C TRP A 14 -2.84 6.77 -27.47
N ARG A 15 -3.07 5.64 -28.16
CA ARG A 15 -4.29 5.42 -28.96
C ARG A 15 -5.55 5.57 -28.09
N LEU A 16 -5.58 4.98 -26.88
CA LEU A 16 -6.72 5.11 -25.95
C LEU A 16 -6.94 6.55 -25.45
N LEU A 17 -5.85 7.25 -25.07
CA LEU A 17 -5.91 8.64 -24.63
C LEU A 17 -6.39 9.57 -25.76
N TYR A 18 -5.92 9.35 -26.98
CA TYR A 18 -6.31 10.13 -28.16
C TYR A 18 -7.78 9.88 -28.54
N CYS A 19 -8.25 8.62 -28.48
CA CYS A 19 -9.68 8.31 -28.67
C CYS A 19 -10.56 8.95 -27.59
N SER A 20 -10.11 8.99 -26.34
CA SER A 20 -10.84 9.66 -25.25
C SER A 20 -10.91 11.18 -25.44
N LEU A 21 -9.79 11.82 -25.85
CA LEU A 21 -9.78 13.24 -26.20
C LEU A 21 -10.69 13.54 -27.40
N LEU A 22 -10.65 12.68 -28.43
CA LEU A 22 -11.46 12.82 -29.64
C LEU A 22 -12.96 12.67 -29.34
N LEU A 23 -13.35 11.73 -28.46
CA LEU A 23 -14.73 11.60 -27.98
C LEU A 23 -15.20 12.85 -27.23
N VAL A 24 -14.38 13.41 -26.33
CA VAL A 24 -14.71 14.66 -25.61
C VAL A 24 -14.81 15.85 -26.58
N LEU A 25 -13.93 15.95 -27.58
CA LEU A 25 -13.97 17.00 -28.60
C LEU A 25 -15.19 16.86 -29.54
N LEU A 26 -15.57 15.64 -29.92
CA LEU A 26 -16.76 15.37 -30.73
C LEU A 26 -18.04 15.66 -29.94
N ALA A 27 -18.10 15.29 -28.65
CA ALA A 27 -19.20 15.66 -27.76
C ALA A 27 -19.32 17.19 -27.61
N LEU A 28 -18.20 17.89 -27.41
CA LEU A 28 -18.17 19.36 -27.38
C LEU A 28 -18.68 19.98 -28.68
N CYS A 29 -18.25 19.48 -29.84
CA CYS A 29 -18.74 19.97 -31.14
C CYS A 29 -20.24 19.73 -31.32
N PHE A 30 -20.74 18.54 -30.96
CA PHE A 30 -22.16 18.18 -31.05
C PHE A 30 -23.03 19.04 -30.13
N LEU A 31 -22.59 19.28 -28.89
CA LEU A 31 -23.26 20.14 -27.91
C LEU A 31 -23.26 21.61 -28.36
N LEU A 32 -22.14 22.13 -28.90
CA LEU A 32 -22.06 23.48 -29.44
C LEU A 32 -22.98 23.69 -30.66
N LEU A 33 -23.11 22.69 -31.53
CA LEU A 33 -24.01 22.71 -32.70
C LEU A 33 -25.50 22.78 -32.31
N HIS A 34 -25.89 22.22 -31.16
CA HIS A 34 -27.29 22.21 -30.70
C HIS A 34 -27.71 23.44 -29.88
N GLY A 35 -26.84 24.43 -29.66
CA GLY A 35 -27.18 25.78 -29.15
C GLY A 35 -27.70 25.88 -27.71
N ASN A 36 -27.98 24.76 -27.03
CA ASN A 36 -28.68 24.73 -25.75
C ASN A 36 -27.74 24.98 -24.55
N LEU A 37 -27.19 26.20 -24.46
CA LEU A 37 -26.14 26.63 -23.52
C LEU A 37 -26.39 26.33 -22.02
N LYS A 38 -27.65 26.10 -21.60
CA LYS A 38 -27.94 25.66 -20.22
C LYS A 38 -27.49 24.23 -19.96
N LEU A 39 -27.77 23.31 -20.88
CA LEU A 39 -27.38 21.90 -20.77
C LEU A 39 -25.85 21.74 -20.80
N ILE A 40 -25.19 22.51 -21.68
CA ILE A 40 -23.73 22.50 -21.86
C ILE A 40 -23.00 22.82 -20.54
N ARG A 41 -23.48 23.77 -19.73
CA ARG A 41 -22.83 24.13 -18.45
C ARG A 41 -22.92 23.05 -17.38
N VAL A 42 -24.01 22.28 -17.37
CA VAL A 42 -24.23 21.16 -16.44
C VAL A 42 -23.27 20.04 -16.81
N GLU A 43 -23.36 19.54 -18.04
CA GLU A 43 -22.54 18.45 -18.53
C GLU A 43 -21.04 18.76 -18.52
N PHE A 44 -20.61 19.98 -18.87
CA PHE A 44 -19.18 20.31 -18.89
C PHE A 44 -18.51 20.16 -17.53
N SER A 45 -19.20 20.48 -16.42
CA SER A 45 -18.66 20.29 -15.07
C SER A 45 -18.46 18.81 -14.72
N ALA A 46 -19.41 17.96 -15.14
CA ALA A 46 -19.37 16.51 -14.99
C ALA A 46 -18.24 15.89 -15.83
N TRP A 47 -18.19 16.22 -17.12
CA TRP A 47 -17.14 15.76 -18.04
C TRP A 47 -15.74 16.22 -17.58
N PHE A 48 -15.59 17.41 -16.99
CA PHE A 48 -14.30 17.85 -16.46
C PHE A 48 -13.85 17.02 -15.24
N GLY A 49 -14.77 16.70 -14.31
CA GLY A 49 -14.52 15.77 -13.20
C GLY A 49 -14.14 14.36 -13.68
N LEU A 50 -14.85 13.84 -14.68
CA LEU A 50 -14.56 12.55 -15.31
C LEU A 50 -13.19 12.56 -16.02
N CYS A 51 -12.88 13.64 -16.75
CA CYS A 51 -11.58 13.84 -17.41
C CYS A 51 -10.42 13.92 -16.42
N LEU A 52 -10.58 14.53 -15.24
CA LEU A 52 -9.57 14.50 -14.18
C LEU A 52 -9.29 13.06 -13.71
N GLY A 53 -10.31 12.22 -13.60
CA GLY A 53 -10.16 10.79 -13.34
C GLY A 53 -9.43 10.05 -14.46
N LEU A 54 -9.83 10.24 -15.72
CA LEU A 54 -9.26 9.57 -16.89
C LEU A 54 -7.81 10.01 -17.20
N VAL A 55 -7.47 11.28 -16.98
CA VAL A 55 -6.10 11.81 -17.15
C VAL A 55 -5.17 11.37 -16.03
N HIS A 56 -5.69 10.95 -14.86
CA HIS A 56 -4.89 10.57 -13.69
C HIS A 56 -5.01 9.10 -13.28
N VAL A 57 -5.37 8.20 -14.21
CA VAL A 57 -5.41 6.73 -14.00
C VAL A 57 -4.17 6.23 -13.25
N PRO A 58 -4.33 5.66 -12.03
CA PRO A 58 -3.19 5.25 -11.21
C PRO A 58 -2.34 4.16 -11.88
N GLY A 59 -1.13 4.54 -12.30
CA GLY A 59 -0.18 3.64 -12.98
C GLY A 59 0.55 4.30 -14.14
N THR A 60 0.04 5.40 -14.69
CA THR A 60 0.72 6.15 -15.76
C THR A 60 1.83 7.08 -15.20
N SER A 61 3.07 6.82 -15.62
CA SER A 61 4.24 7.72 -15.56
C SER A 61 4.67 8.27 -14.19
N ALA A 62 5.15 7.40 -13.30
CA ALA A 62 5.89 7.82 -12.09
C ALA A 62 7.31 8.37 -12.35
N GLY A 63 7.81 8.31 -13.61
CA GLY A 63 9.21 8.59 -13.94
C GLY A 63 9.57 10.04 -14.33
N SER A 64 8.61 10.88 -14.73
CA SER A 64 8.92 12.20 -15.29
C SER A 64 9.03 13.31 -14.24
N ARG A 65 10.20 13.95 -14.14
CA ARG A 65 10.44 15.08 -13.23
C ARG A 65 9.66 16.35 -13.61
N SER A 66 9.29 16.54 -14.88
CA SER A 66 8.54 17.73 -15.33
C SER A 66 7.07 17.68 -14.88
N SER A 67 6.45 16.50 -14.94
CA SER A 67 5.07 16.29 -14.46
C SER A 67 4.90 16.71 -13.00
N LEU A 68 5.88 16.37 -12.14
CA LEU A 68 5.82 16.72 -10.72
C LEU A 68 5.88 18.23 -10.47
N ARG A 69 6.75 18.96 -11.20
CA ARG A 69 6.88 20.42 -11.02
C ARG A 69 5.61 21.18 -11.41
N CYS A 70 5.04 20.86 -12.56
CA CYS A 70 3.80 21.50 -13.03
C CYS A 70 2.64 21.26 -12.05
N LYS A 71 2.50 20.01 -11.57
CA LYS A 71 1.48 19.63 -10.57
C LYS A 71 1.64 20.37 -9.23
N VAL A 72 2.87 20.53 -8.73
CA VAL A 72 3.12 21.28 -7.47
C VAL A 72 2.77 22.75 -7.61
N VAL A 73 3.07 23.39 -8.75
CA VAL A 73 2.69 24.80 -8.99
C VAL A 73 1.18 24.97 -9.03
N ILE A 74 0.46 24.10 -9.74
CA ILE A 74 -1.01 24.14 -9.82
C ILE A 74 -1.63 23.98 -8.42
N CYS A 75 -1.21 22.96 -7.65
CA CYS A 75 -1.69 22.79 -6.28
C CYS A 75 -1.41 24.02 -5.41
N GLY A 76 -0.21 24.59 -5.47
CA GLY A 76 0.15 25.79 -4.69
C GLY A 76 -0.73 27.00 -4.98
N VAL A 77 -1.04 27.26 -6.25
CA VAL A 77 -1.96 28.34 -6.66
C VAL A 77 -3.38 28.09 -6.15
N PHE A 78 -3.91 26.87 -6.30
CA PHE A 78 -5.22 26.53 -5.75
C PHE A 78 -5.29 26.69 -4.23
N THR A 79 -4.28 26.22 -3.49
CA THR A 79 -4.22 26.38 -2.03
C THR A 79 -4.15 27.84 -1.61
N PHE A 80 -3.34 28.66 -2.30
CA PHE A 80 -3.26 30.09 -2.02
C PHE A 80 -4.62 30.77 -2.19
N LEU A 81 -5.27 30.59 -3.35
CA LEU A 81 -6.61 31.11 -3.62
C LEU A 81 -7.64 30.65 -2.59
N SER A 82 -7.65 29.36 -2.25
CA SER A 82 -8.59 28.80 -1.27
C SER A 82 -8.31 29.27 0.16
N THR A 83 -7.06 29.60 0.50
CA THR A 83 -6.70 30.21 1.79
C THR A 83 -7.15 31.67 1.86
N CYS A 84 -7.01 32.43 0.77
CA CYS A 84 -7.57 33.78 0.66
C CYS A 84 -9.10 33.77 0.78
N LEU A 85 -9.78 32.82 0.13
CA LEU A 85 -11.24 32.64 0.23
C LEU A 85 -11.67 32.20 1.64
N ALA A 86 -10.89 31.35 2.32
CA ALA A 86 -11.14 30.99 3.72
C ALA A 86 -10.82 32.12 4.72
N GLY A 87 -10.20 33.21 4.28
CA GLY A 87 -10.14 34.48 5.03
C GLY A 87 -11.44 35.30 4.93
N TYR A 88 -12.30 35.03 3.95
CA TYR A 88 -13.55 35.76 3.74
C TYR A 88 -14.58 35.54 4.88
N PRO A 89 -14.76 34.32 5.43
CA PRO A 89 -15.52 34.11 6.67
C PRO A 89 -15.06 34.97 7.85
N CYS A 90 -13.77 35.28 7.99
CA CYS A 90 -13.27 36.15 9.06
C CYS A 90 -13.72 37.62 8.88
N VAL A 91 -13.98 38.05 7.64
CA VAL A 91 -14.58 39.37 7.36
C VAL A 91 -16.08 39.35 7.66
N VAL A 92 -16.79 38.27 7.31
CA VAL A 92 -18.22 38.10 7.65
C VAL A 92 -18.44 38.03 9.17
N TRP A 93 -17.56 37.34 9.90
CA TRP A 93 -17.56 37.30 11.38
C TRP A 93 -17.29 38.67 12.03
N ALA A 94 -16.67 39.62 11.31
CA ALA A 94 -16.42 40.97 11.80
C ALA A 94 -17.61 41.94 11.59
N PHE A 95 -18.60 41.57 10.77
CA PHE A 95 -19.81 42.35 10.54
C PHE A 95 -21.04 41.65 11.16
N PRO A 96 -21.43 41.98 12.41
CA PRO A 96 -22.66 41.47 12.99
C PRO A 96 -23.86 42.03 12.23
N VAL A 97 -24.50 41.19 11.40
CA VAL A 97 -25.73 41.53 10.70
C VAL A 97 -26.86 41.67 11.72
N LEU A 98 -27.24 42.91 11.99
CA LEU A 98 -28.31 43.28 12.93
C LEU A 98 -29.69 43.03 12.29
N SER A 99 -30.06 41.77 12.11
CA SER A 99 -31.40 41.33 11.72
C SER A 99 -31.95 40.35 12.75
N SER A 100 -32.97 40.77 13.49
CA SER A 100 -33.66 39.92 14.47
C SER A 100 -34.44 38.78 13.81
N GLU A 101 -34.62 37.69 14.55
CA GLU A 101 -35.49 36.53 14.24
C GLU A 101 -35.06 35.57 13.10
N GLN A 102 -34.04 35.88 12.29
CA GLN A 102 -33.58 34.95 11.25
C GLN A 102 -32.62 33.87 11.80
N GLU A 103 -32.83 32.60 11.42
CA GLU A 103 -32.11 31.44 11.97
C GLU A 103 -30.59 31.51 11.73
N ASN A 104 -29.81 31.21 12.77
CA ASN A 104 -28.36 31.52 12.88
C ASN A 104 -27.49 30.98 11.72
N PRO A 105 -27.10 31.81 10.72
CA PRO A 105 -26.32 31.33 9.57
C PRO A 105 -24.90 30.88 9.99
N ILE A 106 -24.40 31.47 11.10
CA ILE A 106 -23.09 31.21 11.71
C ILE A 106 -22.82 29.70 11.89
N PHE A 107 -23.83 28.92 12.28
CA PHE A 107 -23.66 27.48 12.53
C PHE A 107 -23.38 26.68 11.25
N LYS A 108 -24.10 27.00 10.17
CA LYS A 108 -24.01 26.30 8.88
C LYS A 108 -22.65 26.49 8.21
N HIS A 109 -22.20 27.74 8.08
CA HIS A 109 -20.86 28.01 7.53
C HIS A 109 -19.75 27.54 8.48
N GLY A 110 -20.00 27.52 9.79
CA GLY A 110 -19.05 27.00 10.79
C GLY A 110 -18.62 25.56 10.54
N GLN A 111 -19.57 24.64 10.30
CA GLN A 111 -19.27 23.23 10.04
C GLN A 111 -18.41 23.03 8.78
N GLN A 112 -18.82 23.66 7.67
CA GLN A 112 -18.09 23.61 6.40
C GLN A 112 -16.67 24.17 6.55
N THR A 113 -16.50 25.19 7.39
CA THR A 113 -15.20 25.86 7.63
C THR A 113 -14.28 24.98 8.46
N ILE A 114 -14.79 24.33 9.51
CA ILE A 114 -14.05 23.34 10.30
C ILE A 114 -13.56 22.20 9.39
N ALA A 115 -14.42 21.64 8.55
CA ALA A 115 -14.07 20.56 7.64
C ALA A 115 -12.99 20.98 6.62
N PHE A 116 -13.16 22.15 5.98
CA PHE A 116 -12.18 22.68 5.03
C PHE A 116 -10.82 22.97 5.69
N VAL A 117 -10.80 23.55 6.90
CA VAL A 117 -9.57 23.81 7.66
C VAL A 117 -8.87 22.50 8.04
N LEU A 118 -9.59 21.50 8.53
CA LEU A 118 -9.01 20.19 8.86
C LEU A 118 -8.42 19.49 7.63
N LEU A 119 -9.12 19.51 6.49
CA LEU A 119 -8.61 18.95 5.23
C LEU A 119 -7.37 19.73 4.74
N SER A 120 -7.35 21.05 4.90
CA SER A 120 -6.21 21.89 4.55
C SER A 120 -4.98 21.53 5.40
N LEU A 121 -5.15 21.38 6.72
CA LEU A 121 -4.08 20.96 7.63
C LEU A 121 -3.57 19.56 7.30
N ILE A 122 -4.47 18.58 7.11
CA ILE A 122 -4.11 17.20 6.70
C ILE A 122 -3.27 17.21 5.42
N TRP A 123 -3.72 17.95 4.40
CA TRP A 123 -3.03 18.02 3.11
C TRP A 123 -1.68 18.75 3.18
N ILE A 124 -1.59 19.89 3.87
CA ILE A 124 -0.34 20.63 4.10
C ILE A 124 0.67 19.76 4.88
N CYS A 125 0.25 19.15 5.99
CA CYS A 125 1.08 18.20 6.74
C CYS A 125 1.55 17.05 5.84
N SER A 126 0.69 16.54 4.96
CA SER A 126 1.09 15.49 4.01
C SER A 126 2.24 15.94 3.11
N MET A 127 2.24 17.18 2.64
CA MET A 127 3.28 17.72 1.76
C MET A 127 4.59 18.01 2.49
N LEU A 128 4.52 18.50 3.73
CA LEU A 128 5.69 18.82 4.56
C LEU A 128 6.42 17.57 5.10
N VAL A 129 5.71 16.49 5.42
CA VAL A 129 6.34 15.27 5.96
C VAL A 129 7.13 14.52 4.88
N ARG A 130 8.45 14.38 5.10
CA ARG A 130 9.34 13.56 4.28
C ARG A 130 8.97 12.08 4.42
N HIS A 131 8.76 11.39 3.30
CA HIS A 131 8.39 9.98 3.24
C HIS A 131 9.24 9.23 2.19
N PRO A 132 9.33 7.89 2.24
CA PRO A 132 9.92 7.10 1.16
C PRO A 132 9.23 7.34 -0.20
N ARG A 133 9.95 7.15 -1.31
CA ARG A 133 9.34 7.19 -2.64
C ARG A 133 8.50 5.93 -2.86
N SER A 134 7.18 6.07 -2.83
CA SER A 134 6.22 5.01 -3.05
C SER A 134 5.05 5.51 -3.91
N THR A 135 4.61 4.69 -4.86
CA THR A 135 3.44 4.97 -5.71
C THR A 135 2.16 5.05 -4.90
N TYR A 136 2.02 4.22 -3.85
CA TYR A 136 0.91 4.26 -2.89
C TYR A 136 0.85 5.62 -2.18
N VAL A 137 1.99 6.09 -1.67
CA VAL A 137 2.11 7.36 -0.96
C VAL A 137 1.76 8.55 -1.87
N HIS A 138 2.22 8.52 -3.12
CA HIS A 138 1.85 9.52 -4.11
C HIS A 138 0.34 9.48 -4.40
N GLY A 139 -0.26 8.31 -4.58
CA GLY A 139 -1.71 8.17 -4.78
C GLY A 139 -2.54 8.70 -3.59
N ALA A 140 -2.13 8.39 -2.36
CA ALA A 140 -2.78 8.92 -1.16
C ALA A 140 -2.75 10.45 -1.09
N LYS A 141 -1.64 11.09 -1.49
CA LYS A 141 -1.54 12.57 -1.56
C LYS A 141 -2.53 13.19 -2.55
N TRP A 142 -2.71 12.58 -3.72
CA TRP A 142 -3.70 13.06 -4.69
C TRP A 142 -5.12 12.83 -4.23
N CYS A 143 -5.41 11.69 -3.59
CA CYS A 143 -6.73 11.44 -3.01
C CYS A 143 -7.09 12.43 -1.88
N MET A 144 -6.14 12.75 -0.99
CA MET A 144 -6.32 13.80 0.04
C MET A 144 -6.51 15.19 -0.60
N PHE A 145 -5.78 15.50 -1.68
CA PHE A 145 -5.98 16.74 -2.44
C PHE A 145 -7.39 16.80 -3.07
N SER A 146 -7.92 15.68 -3.58
CA SER A 146 -9.28 15.62 -4.12
C SER A 146 -10.35 15.88 -3.06
N PHE A 147 -10.27 15.27 -1.86
CA PHE A 147 -11.20 15.59 -0.77
C PHE A 147 -11.11 17.06 -0.34
N TRP A 148 -9.90 17.61 -0.26
CA TRP A 148 -9.69 19.04 0.01
C TRP A 148 -10.32 19.95 -1.07
N LEU A 149 -10.15 19.59 -2.35
CA LEU A 149 -10.70 20.35 -3.49
C LEU A 149 -12.23 20.25 -3.57
N ALA A 150 -12.82 19.12 -3.19
CA ALA A 150 -14.27 18.98 -3.04
C ALA A 150 -14.82 19.90 -1.93
N ALA A 151 -14.13 20.01 -0.80
CA ALA A 151 -14.48 20.95 0.27
C ALA A 151 -14.29 22.42 -0.12
N ALA A 152 -13.22 22.75 -0.86
CA ALA A 152 -13.02 24.09 -1.43
C ALA A 152 -14.17 24.48 -2.38
N ALA A 153 -14.60 23.56 -3.25
CA ALA A 153 -15.72 23.79 -4.16
C ALA A 153 -17.06 23.97 -3.41
N GLN A 154 -17.34 23.17 -2.38
CA GLN A 154 -18.55 23.37 -1.56
C GLN A 154 -18.54 24.71 -0.82
N GLN A 155 -17.40 25.15 -0.28
CA GLN A 155 -17.26 26.46 0.35
C GLN A 155 -17.57 27.62 -0.62
N VAL A 156 -17.00 27.57 -1.83
CA VAL A 156 -17.30 28.56 -2.89
C VAL A 156 -18.76 28.48 -3.32
N THR A 157 -19.36 27.29 -3.32
CA THR A 157 -20.80 27.12 -3.59
C THR A 157 -21.67 27.81 -2.54
N GLY A 158 -21.33 27.68 -1.25
CA GLY A 158 -22.00 28.40 -0.16
C GLY A 158 -21.95 29.91 -0.36
N ILE A 159 -20.73 30.46 -0.51
CA ILE A 159 -20.52 31.89 -0.74
C ILE A 159 -21.29 32.38 -1.99
N PHE A 160 -21.36 31.59 -3.07
CA PHE A 160 -22.14 31.95 -4.26
C PHE A 160 -23.65 31.88 -4.05
N PHE A 161 -24.15 31.01 -3.17
CA PHE A 161 -25.55 30.96 -2.78
C PHE A 161 -25.92 32.19 -1.93
N ASP A 162 -25.09 32.53 -0.94
CA ASP A 162 -25.29 33.68 -0.05
C ASP A 162 -25.27 35.02 -0.81
N LEU A 163 -24.43 35.12 -1.85
CA LEU A 163 -24.35 36.27 -2.75
C LEU A 163 -25.43 36.29 -3.87
N GLY A 164 -26.38 35.35 -3.87
CA GLY A 164 -27.46 35.28 -4.88
C GLY A 164 -26.98 34.95 -6.30
N LEU A 165 -25.79 34.35 -6.46
CA LEU A 165 -25.17 34.03 -7.75
C LEU A 165 -25.72 32.71 -8.34
N TYR A 166 -27.05 32.65 -8.48
CA TYR A 166 -27.82 31.45 -8.86
C TYR A 166 -27.38 30.84 -10.21
N GLY A 167 -26.81 31.62 -11.12
CA GLY A 167 -26.28 31.13 -12.40
C GLY A 167 -24.92 30.43 -12.34
N SER A 168 -24.24 30.45 -11.18
CA SER A 168 -22.85 29.99 -11.01
C SER A 168 -22.67 28.92 -9.92
N TYR A 169 -23.42 28.99 -8.81
CA TYR A 169 -23.24 28.05 -7.68
C TYR A 169 -23.39 26.58 -8.12
N TYR A 170 -24.39 26.28 -8.97
CA TYR A 170 -24.71 24.91 -9.38
C TYR A 170 -23.55 24.21 -10.11
N SER A 171 -22.85 24.89 -11.02
CA SER A 171 -21.68 24.31 -11.71
C SER A 171 -20.49 24.07 -10.77
N VAL A 172 -20.31 24.91 -9.73
CA VAL A 172 -19.26 24.71 -8.72
C VAL A 172 -19.62 23.55 -7.77
N PHE A 173 -20.90 23.44 -7.41
CA PHE A 173 -21.46 22.34 -6.63
C PHE A 173 -21.20 21.00 -7.33
N GLN A 174 -21.64 20.87 -8.60
CA GLN A 174 -21.45 19.66 -9.41
C GLN A 174 -19.97 19.32 -9.61
N PHE A 175 -19.09 20.31 -9.81
CA PHE A 175 -17.65 20.08 -9.85
C PHE A 175 -17.12 19.47 -8.54
N GLY A 176 -17.49 20.04 -7.38
CA GLY A 176 -17.09 19.51 -6.07
C GLY A 176 -17.56 18.07 -5.83
N TRP A 177 -18.80 17.76 -6.24
CA TRP A 177 -19.35 16.40 -6.19
C TRP A 177 -18.60 15.41 -7.10
N GLY A 178 -18.28 15.82 -8.34
CA GLY A 178 -17.48 14.99 -9.26
C GLY A 178 -16.09 14.69 -8.72
N VAL A 179 -15.43 15.68 -8.13
CA VAL A 179 -14.14 15.52 -7.46
C VAL A 179 -14.25 14.60 -6.23
N GLN A 180 -15.33 14.66 -5.45
CA GLN A 180 -15.56 13.70 -4.36
C GLN A 180 -15.71 12.26 -4.89
N CYS A 181 -16.49 12.05 -5.95
CA CYS A 181 -16.65 10.72 -6.53
C CYS A 181 -15.28 10.12 -6.91
N VAL A 182 -14.44 10.91 -7.61
CA VAL A 182 -13.05 10.54 -7.94
C VAL A 182 -12.25 10.18 -6.69
N ALA A 183 -12.37 10.96 -5.61
CA ALA A 183 -11.70 10.70 -4.35
C ALA A 183 -12.16 9.38 -3.70
N LEU A 184 -13.47 9.14 -3.57
CA LEU A 184 -14.02 7.91 -2.99
C LEU A 184 -13.58 6.64 -3.73
N GLY A 185 -13.64 6.66 -5.07
CA GLY A 185 -13.11 5.58 -5.89
C GLY A 185 -11.61 5.38 -5.62
N TRP A 186 -10.83 6.46 -5.60
CA TRP A 186 -9.38 6.40 -5.38
C TRP A 186 -9.02 5.87 -3.98
N THR A 187 -9.79 6.18 -2.93
CA THR A 187 -9.65 5.54 -1.61
C THR A 187 -9.75 4.02 -1.74
N LEU A 188 -10.81 3.52 -2.39
CA LEU A 188 -11.06 2.08 -2.52
C LEU A 188 -9.97 1.38 -3.35
N TYR A 189 -9.47 2.02 -4.40
CA TYR A 189 -8.34 1.53 -5.19
C TYR A 189 -7.03 1.46 -4.37
N LEU A 190 -6.75 2.45 -3.51
CA LEU A 190 -5.60 2.43 -2.61
C LEU A 190 -5.75 1.29 -1.58
N LEU A 191 -6.94 1.15 -0.98
CA LEU A 191 -7.26 0.02 -0.10
C LEU A 191 -7.06 -1.34 -0.81
N GLN A 192 -7.29 -1.43 -2.13
CA GLN A 192 -7.01 -2.63 -2.93
C GLN A 192 -5.52 -2.90 -3.08
N ILE A 193 -4.69 -1.90 -3.38
CA ILE A 193 -3.23 -2.08 -3.37
C ILE A 193 -2.77 -2.55 -1.98
N ARG A 194 -3.35 -2.01 -0.90
CA ARG A 194 -3.03 -2.43 0.48
C ARG A 194 -3.42 -3.90 0.73
N MET A 195 -4.62 -4.34 0.35
CA MET A 195 -5.02 -5.74 0.45
C MET A 195 -4.12 -6.68 -0.36
N VAL A 196 -3.75 -6.31 -1.59
CA VAL A 196 -2.88 -7.13 -2.45
C VAL A 196 -1.48 -7.25 -1.83
N ALA A 197 -0.89 -6.16 -1.34
CA ALA A 197 0.39 -6.19 -0.62
C ALA A 197 0.31 -7.01 0.69
N ILE A 198 -0.85 -7.06 1.34
CA ILE A 198 -1.10 -7.90 2.53
C ILE A 198 -1.24 -9.39 2.16
N ARG A 199 -1.79 -9.74 0.99
CA ARG A 199 -1.95 -11.13 0.51
C ARG A 199 -0.67 -11.73 -0.10
N SER A 200 0.46 -11.57 0.57
CA SER A 200 1.79 -12.03 0.12
C SER A 200 2.00 -13.56 0.12
N SER A 201 0.93 -14.35 0.13
CA SER A 201 0.93 -15.80 -0.09
C SER A 201 0.85 -16.08 -1.60
N VAL A 202 1.73 -16.93 -2.12
CA VAL A 202 1.86 -17.23 -3.57
C VAL A 202 0.66 -17.99 -4.15
N GLU A 203 -0.24 -18.49 -3.29
CA GLU A 203 -1.53 -19.09 -3.67
C GLU A 203 -2.36 -18.10 -4.51
N GLY A 204 -2.39 -18.34 -5.82
CA GLY A 204 -2.81 -17.35 -6.82
C GLY A 204 -4.27 -16.92 -6.69
N THR A 205 -4.52 -15.62 -6.84
CA THR A 205 -5.90 -15.08 -6.89
C THR A 205 -6.08 -14.13 -8.07
N CYS A 206 -7.14 -14.36 -8.85
CA CYS A 206 -7.41 -13.78 -10.16
C CYS A 206 -7.88 -12.31 -10.14
N CYS A 207 -7.46 -11.51 -9.15
CA CYS A 207 -8.01 -10.18 -8.87
C CYS A 207 -7.17 -9.01 -9.43
N SER A 208 -6.39 -9.24 -10.50
CA SER A 208 -5.50 -8.24 -11.10
C SER A 208 -6.21 -7.20 -11.98
N THR A 209 -7.41 -7.50 -12.47
CA THR A 209 -8.20 -6.62 -13.37
C THR A 209 -9.48 -6.08 -12.75
N SER A 210 -10.12 -6.83 -11.83
CA SER A 210 -11.42 -6.48 -11.23
C SER A 210 -11.45 -5.15 -10.46
N GLY A 211 -10.29 -4.66 -10.03
CA GLY A 211 -10.18 -3.40 -9.29
C GLY A 211 -10.64 -2.16 -10.06
N ALA A 212 -10.31 -2.07 -11.35
CA ALA A 212 -10.76 -0.95 -12.18
C ALA A 212 -12.28 -0.95 -12.35
N HIS A 213 -12.91 -2.13 -12.46
CA HIS A 213 -14.36 -2.25 -12.59
C HIS A 213 -15.08 -1.88 -11.29
N ILE A 214 -14.55 -2.24 -10.12
CA ILE A 214 -15.10 -1.81 -8.83
C ILE A 214 -14.94 -0.29 -8.63
N TRP A 215 -13.81 0.29 -9.05
CA TRP A 215 -13.59 1.74 -9.07
C TRP A 215 -14.65 2.46 -9.94
N ILE A 216 -14.84 2.00 -11.19
CA ILE A 216 -15.85 2.55 -12.11
C ILE A 216 -17.27 2.38 -11.55
N LEU A 217 -17.59 1.23 -10.93
CA LEU A 217 -18.91 0.98 -10.36
C LEU A 217 -19.22 1.94 -9.20
N VAL A 218 -18.27 2.12 -8.26
CA VAL A 218 -18.44 3.05 -7.14
C VAL A 218 -18.53 4.50 -7.62
N MET A 219 -17.70 4.89 -8.61
CA MET A 219 -17.81 6.17 -9.31
C MET A 219 -19.23 6.41 -9.87
N CYS A 220 -19.75 5.46 -10.65
CA CYS A 220 -21.05 5.59 -11.30
C CYS A 220 -22.19 5.60 -10.28
N CYS A 221 -22.18 4.74 -9.26
CA CYS A 221 -23.19 4.73 -8.21
C CYS A 221 -23.19 6.06 -7.43
N SER A 222 -22.02 6.55 -6.98
CA SER A 222 -21.91 7.83 -6.26
C SER A 222 -22.38 9.02 -7.10
N TRP A 223 -22.11 9.00 -8.41
CA TRP A 223 -22.59 10.01 -9.35
C TRP A 223 -24.11 9.94 -9.57
N HIS A 224 -24.65 8.75 -9.84
CA HIS A 224 -26.09 8.54 -10.07
C HIS A 224 -26.94 8.90 -8.86
N ILE A 225 -26.49 8.60 -7.63
CA ILE A 225 -27.18 8.98 -6.38
C ILE A 225 -27.55 10.46 -6.39
N ARG A 226 -26.62 11.36 -6.75
CA ARG A 226 -26.90 12.81 -6.70
C ARG A 226 -27.49 13.37 -7.98
N HIS A 227 -27.08 12.89 -9.14
CA HIS A 227 -27.72 13.37 -10.37
C HIS A 227 -29.23 13.05 -10.38
N ALA A 228 -29.65 12.06 -9.59
CA ALA A 228 -31.05 11.79 -9.23
C ALA A 228 -31.60 12.73 -8.13
N CYS A 229 -30.88 13.04 -7.04
CA CYS A 229 -31.32 14.07 -6.08
C CYS A 229 -31.56 15.45 -6.73
N ASP A 230 -30.78 15.81 -7.76
CA ASP A 230 -30.95 17.05 -8.52
C ASP A 230 -32.08 17.00 -9.58
N LEU A 231 -32.67 15.83 -9.85
CA LEU A 231 -33.69 15.61 -10.90
C LEU A 231 -34.84 14.72 -10.43
N ASP A 232 -36.03 15.32 -10.27
CA ASP A 232 -37.33 14.63 -10.12
C ASP A 232 -37.26 13.35 -9.25
N VAL A 233 -37.12 13.56 -7.95
CA VAL A 233 -36.90 12.49 -6.95
C VAL A 233 -37.96 11.39 -7.03
N HIS A 234 -39.21 11.70 -7.38
CA HIS A 234 -40.28 10.71 -7.55
C HIS A 234 -39.99 9.68 -8.65
N ASN A 235 -39.33 10.09 -9.74
CA ASN A 235 -38.95 9.21 -10.85
C ASN A 235 -37.56 8.57 -10.66
N THR A 236 -36.67 9.19 -9.89
CA THR A 236 -35.26 8.76 -9.81
C THR A 236 -34.87 8.00 -8.53
N TRP A 237 -35.67 8.06 -7.45
CA TRP A 237 -35.35 7.40 -6.18
C TRP A 237 -35.03 5.91 -6.21
N PRO A 238 -35.59 5.04 -7.09
CA PRO A 238 -35.25 3.62 -7.08
C PRO A 238 -33.78 3.40 -7.43
N PHE A 239 -33.25 4.21 -8.36
CA PHE A 239 -31.84 4.22 -8.74
C PHE A 239 -30.94 4.73 -7.61
N ILE A 240 -31.40 5.71 -6.83
CA ILE A 240 -30.69 6.19 -5.63
C ILE A 240 -30.56 5.06 -4.61
N VAL A 241 -31.68 4.42 -4.26
CA VAL A 241 -31.72 3.34 -3.26
C VAL A 241 -30.87 2.15 -3.69
N VAL A 242 -30.97 1.71 -4.95
CA VAL A 242 -30.11 0.63 -5.50
C VAL A 242 -28.63 1.01 -5.44
N SER A 243 -28.28 2.24 -5.83
CA SER A 243 -26.89 2.72 -5.82
C SER A 243 -26.32 2.84 -4.40
N LEU A 244 -27.13 3.25 -3.42
CA LEU A 244 -26.75 3.29 -2.01
C LEU A 244 -26.57 1.88 -1.43
N ILE A 245 -27.44 0.93 -1.77
CA ILE A 245 -27.30 -0.49 -1.40
C ILE A 245 -26.00 -1.06 -1.97
N VAL A 246 -25.69 -0.81 -3.25
CA VAL A 246 -24.43 -1.24 -3.89
C VAL A 246 -23.22 -0.60 -3.19
N LEU A 247 -23.24 0.71 -2.95
CA LEU A 247 -22.16 1.43 -2.28
C LEU A 247 -21.88 0.86 -0.87
N CYS A 248 -22.92 0.74 -0.02
CA CYS A 248 -22.78 0.15 1.30
C CYS A 248 -22.32 -1.31 1.24
N THR A 249 -22.87 -2.12 0.33
CA THR A 249 -22.49 -3.55 0.19
C THR A 249 -21.02 -3.70 -0.18
N VAL A 250 -20.51 -2.87 -1.11
CA VAL A 250 -19.09 -2.84 -1.47
C VAL A 250 -18.24 -2.49 -0.26
N TRP A 251 -18.53 -1.39 0.44
CA TRP A 251 -17.73 -0.94 1.59
C TRP A 251 -17.77 -1.92 2.78
N VAL A 252 -18.94 -2.44 3.16
CA VAL A 252 -19.07 -3.47 4.22
C VAL A 252 -18.25 -4.71 3.87
N THR A 253 -18.43 -5.26 2.67
CA THR A 253 -17.72 -6.46 2.21
C THR A 253 -16.22 -6.22 2.21
N TYR A 254 -15.78 -5.05 1.73
CA TYR A 254 -14.38 -4.69 1.62
C TYR A 254 -13.70 -4.56 3.00
N THR A 255 -14.32 -3.84 3.93
CA THR A 255 -13.83 -3.69 5.31
C THR A 255 -13.79 -5.04 6.03
N ILE A 256 -14.84 -5.87 5.92
CA ILE A 256 -14.87 -7.21 6.54
C ILE A 256 -13.72 -8.09 6.00
N LEU A 257 -13.50 -8.13 4.68
CA LEU A 257 -12.42 -8.92 4.09
C LEU A 257 -11.03 -8.40 4.51
N THR A 258 -10.86 -7.08 4.58
CA THR A 258 -9.60 -6.45 5.00
C THR A 258 -9.29 -6.73 6.47
N CYS A 259 -10.25 -6.46 7.36
CA CYS A 259 -10.11 -6.72 8.80
C CYS A 259 -9.93 -8.23 9.09
N ARG A 260 -10.63 -9.14 8.39
CA ARG A 260 -10.43 -10.60 8.53
C ARG A 260 -9.03 -11.04 8.10
N SER A 261 -8.44 -10.40 7.08
CA SER A 261 -7.05 -10.64 6.66
C SER A 261 -6.05 -10.10 7.68
N MET A 262 -6.23 -8.87 8.15
CA MET A 262 -5.37 -8.25 9.17
C MET A 262 -5.43 -8.98 10.51
N ALA A 263 -6.61 -9.40 10.98
CA ALA A 263 -6.78 -10.14 12.23
C ALA A 263 -6.02 -11.48 12.25
N ARG A 264 -5.92 -12.19 11.11
CA ARG A 264 -5.08 -13.39 10.97
C ARG A 264 -3.60 -13.06 11.19
N LYS A 265 -3.07 -12.01 10.54
CA LYS A 265 -1.68 -11.57 10.73
C LYS A 265 -1.42 -11.08 12.15
N LEU A 266 -2.34 -10.31 12.72
CA LEU A 266 -2.26 -9.82 14.10
C LEU A 266 -2.20 -11.00 15.10
N LYS A 267 -3.02 -12.04 14.91
CA LYS A 267 -2.96 -13.26 15.74
C LYS A 267 -1.58 -13.94 15.65
N LEU A 268 -1.01 -14.09 14.45
CA LEU A 268 0.32 -14.68 14.26
C LEU A 268 1.43 -13.85 14.92
N LEU A 269 1.42 -12.52 14.76
CA LEU A 269 2.40 -11.63 15.40
C LEU A 269 2.28 -11.65 16.93
N LEU A 270 1.05 -11.70 17.47
CA LEU A 270 0.81 -11.85 18.90
C LEU A 270 1.19 -13.25 19.43
N GLN A 271 1.15 -14.29 18.61
CA GLN A 271 1.67 -15.62 18.95
C GLN A 271 3.20 -15.61 19.01
N GLU A 272 3.88 -15.03 18.01
CA GLU A 272 5.35 -14.95 18.01
C GLU A 272 5.88 -14.03 19.13
N ALA A 273 5.20 -12.92 19.41
CA ALA A 273 5.49 -12.02 20.55
C ALA A 273 5.24 -12.64 21.95
N ARG A 274 4.53 -13.78 22.02
CA ARG A 274 4.38 -14.62 23.22
C ARG A 274 5.43 -15.73 23.28
N ARG A 275 5.76 -16.33 22.12
CA ARG A 275 6.77 -17.39 21.96
C ARG A 275 8.17 -16.86 22.30
N VAL A 276 8.56 -15.73 21.72
CA VAL A 276 9.83 -15.06 21.97
C VAL A 276 9.71 -14.25 23.26
N LYS A 277 10.14 -14.81 24.41
CA LYS A 277 9.97 -14.18 25.74
C LYS A 277 10.73 -12.86 25.89
N ARG A 278 11.91 -12.70 25.27
CA ARG A 278 12.83 -11.54 25.37
C ARG A 278 13.59 -11.32 24.05
N GLY A 279 14.19 -10.14 23.87
CA GLY A 279 15.08 -9.81 22.74
C GLY A 279 14.45 -8.99 21.60
N PRO A 280 15.22 -8.60 20.58
CA PRO A 280 14.77 -7.75 19.48
C PRO A 280 13.58 -8.31 18.67
N PRO A 281 13.52 -9.61 18.30
CA PRO A 281 12.38 -10.14 17.54
C PRO A 281 11.03 -9.97 18.27
N ARG A 282 11.01 -10.01 19.61
CA ARG A 282 9.81 -9.71 20.40
C ARG A 282 9.39 -8.25 20.25
N LYS A 283 10.34 -7.30 20.32
CA LYS A 283 10.06 -5.87 20.12
C LYS A 283 9.50 -5.62 18.73
N GLN A 284 10.12 -6.22 17.71
CA GLN A 284 9.73 -6.10 16.31
C GLN A 284 8.34 -6.73 16.05
N ALA A 285 8.03 -7.89 16.64
CA ALA A 285 6.70 -8.52 16.56
C ALA A 285 5.61 -7.69 17.27
N ILE A 286 5.90 -7.09 18.43
CA ILE A 286 4.97 -6.18 19.14
C ILE A 286 4.73 -4.91 18.32
N TRP A 287 5.78 -4.29 17.78
CA TRP A 287 5.69 -3.13 16.89
C TRP A 287 4.83 -3.43 15.66
N ALA A 288 5.10 -4.55 14.96
CA ALA A 288 4.31 -4.95 13.80
C ALA A 288 2.84 -5.23 14.16
N ALA A 289 2.58 -5.81 15.35
CA ALA A 289 1.22 -6.00 15.85
C ALA A 289 0.50 -4.66 16.12
N GLN A 290 1.20 -3.65 16.65
CA GLN A 290 0.65 -2.30 16.82
C GLN A 290 0.34 -1.64 15.48
N VAL A 291 1.23 -1.78 14.48
CA VAL A 291 1.01 -1.26 13.11
C VAL A 291 -0.23 -1.90 12.47
N ILE A 292 -0.33 -3.23 12.45
CA ILE A 292 -1.51 -3.93 11.90
C ILE A 292 -2.77 -3.61 12.70
N GLY A 293 -2.66 -3.42 14.02
CA GLY A 293 -3.79 -3.01 14.88
C GLY A 293 -4.38 -1.66 14.47
N LEU A 294 -3.54 -0.65 14.22
CA LEU A 294 -4.03 0.67 13.76
C LEU A 294 -4.54 0.61 12.31
N GLU A 295 -3.85 -0.10 11.40
CA GLU A 295 -4.35 -0.27 10.02
C GLU A 295 -5.75 -0.90 10.00
N MET A 296 -6.00 -1.88 10.87
CA MET A 296 -7.30 -2.52 11.03
C MET A 296 -8.36 -1.57 11.60
N LEU A 297 -7.99 -0.73 12.58
CA LEU A 297 -8.88 0.32 13.12
C LEU A 297 -9.26 1.34 12.05
N ILE A 298 -8.31 1.80 11.25
CA ILE A 298 -8.56 2.76 10.17
C ILE A 298 -9.47 2.16 9.10
N CYS A 299 -9.22 0.91 8.66
CA CYS A 299 -10.08 0.22 7.69
C CYS A 299 -11.51 0.01 8.22
N LEU A 300 -11.68 -0.14 9.54
CA LEU A 300 -12.99 -0.19 10.18
C LEU A 300 -13.67 1.19 10.18
N MET A 301 -12.95 2.26 10.54
CA MET A 301 -13.48 3.63 10.50
C MET A 301 -13.94 4.05 9.09
N LEU A 302 -13.12 3.79 8.07
CA LEU A 302 -13.45 4.07 6.66
C LEU A 302 -14.72 3.35 6.20
N GLY A 303 -14.89 2.07 6.59
CA GLY A 303 -16.12 1.34 6.31
C GLY A 303 -17.33 1.92 7.04
N LEU A 304 -17.18 2.28 8.32
CA LEU A 304 -18.25 2.81 9.15
C LEU A 304 -18.74 4.18 8.70
N THR A 305 -17.87 5.13 8.33
CA THR A 305 -18.31 6.45 7.86
C THR A 305 -19.02 6.36 6.52
N MET A 306 -18.49 5.59 5.56
CA MET A 306 -19.12 5.35 4.26
C MET A 306 -20.50 4.70 4.39
N CYS A 307 -20.66 3.74 5.31
CA CYS A 307 -21.97 3.13 5.57
C CYS A 307 -22.92 4.08 6.29
N SER A 308 -22.44 4.87 7.25
CA SER A 308 -23.26 5.88 7.94
C SER A 308 -23.76 6.95 6.98
N TYR A 309 -22.89 7.45 6.10
CA TYR A 309 -23.25 8.39 5.02
C TYR A 309 -24.30 7.79 4.08
N GLY A 310 -24.13 6.54 3.65
CA GLY A 310 -25.09 5.86 2.77
C GLY A 310 -26.47 5.65 3.41
N VAL A 311 -26.51 5.25 4.69
CA VAL A 311 -27.76 5.08 5.46
C VAL A 311 -28.45 6.43 5.72
N LEU A 312 -27.72 7.47 6.12
CA LEU A 312 -28.30 8.81 6.32
C LEU A 312 -28.84 9.40 5.02
N SER A 313 -28.15 9.18 3.90
CA SER A 313 -28.63 9.57 2.57
C SER A 313 -29.94 8.84 2.21
N ALA A 314 -30.01 7.51 2.44
CA ALA A 314 -31.22 6.73 2.19
C ALA A 314 -32.42 7.17 3.07
N LEU A 315 -32.17 7.55 4.33
CA LEU A 315 -33.19 8.07 5.24
C LEU A 315 -33.73 9.44 4.80
N CYS A 316 -32.90 10.27 4.17
CA CYS A 316 -33.33 11.59 3.67
C CYS A 316 -34.09 11.48 2.34
N VAL A 317 -33.65 10.63 1.40
CA VAL A 317 -34.43 10.33 0.18
C VAL A 317 -35.79 9.72 0.53
N ARG A 318 -35.86 8.83 1.53
CA ARG A 318 -37.14 8.30 2.03
C ARG A 318 -38.03 9.40 2.65
N ALA A 319 -37.44 10.44 3.23
CA ALA A 319 -38.17 11.56 3.78
C ALA A 319 -38.73 12.49 2.69
N GLU A 320 -37.98 12.73 1.62
CA GLU A 320 -38.41 13.49 0.42
C GLU A 320 -39.59 12.83 -0.30
N LEU A 321 -39.68 11.49 -0.27
CA LEU A 321 -40.73 10.70 -0.93
C LEU A 321 -42.04 10.57 -0.14
N SER A 322 -42.08 11.08 1.10
CA SER A 322 -43.34 11.20 1.84
C SER A 322 -44.01 12.49 1.36
N ASP A 323 -45.33 12.51 1.12
CA ASP A 323 -46.00 13.77 0.76
C ASP A 323 -45.95 14.75 1.96
N LEU A 324 -45.20 15.84 1.79
CA LEU A 324 -44.96 16.88 2.79
C LEU A 324 -45.78 18.14 2.43
N SER A 325 -47.06 18.19 2.82
CA SER A 325 -47.93 19.34 2.55
C SER A 325 -47.69 20.53 3.48
N ASP A 326 -47.06 20.30 4.65
CA ASP A 326 -47.14 21.23 5.77
C ASP A 326 -45.83 22.01 5.98
N ALA A 327 -45.97 23.28 6.39
CA ALA A 327 -44.81 24.16 6.62
C ALA A 327 -43.87 23.70 7.75
N HIS A 328 -44.31 22.74 8.58
CA HIS A 328 -43.45 22.05 9.56
C HIS A 328 -42.39 21.18 8.87
N ASP A 329 -42.77 20.52 7.78
CA ASP A 329 -41.95 19.53 7.09
C ASP A 329 -40.77 20.16 6.35
N VAL A 330 -40.94 21.40 5.87
CA VAL A 330 -39.87 22.17 5.21
C VAL A 330 -38.66 22.34 6.14
N ARG A 331 -38.89 22.68 7.42
CA ARG A 331 -37.81 22.79 8.42
C ARG A 331 -37.21 21.42 8.76
N LEU A 332 -38.04 20.39 8.85
CA LEU A 332 -37.59 19.02 9.09
C LEU A 332 -36.71 18.52 7.93
N MET A 333 -37.04 18.90 6.69
CA MET A 333 -36.27 18.58 5.49
C MET A 333 -34.95 19.35 5.40
N GLN A 334 -34.93 20.63 5.77
CA GLN A 334 -33.70 21.42 5.91
C GLN A 334 -32.76 20.77 6.95
N ASN A 335 -33.25 20.45 8.14
CA ASN A 335 -32.46 19.79 9.20
C ASN A 335 -31.91 18.41 8.76
N ARG A 336 -32.68 17.64 7.99
CA ARG A 336 -32.22 16.37 7.37
C ARG A 336 -31.09 16.60 6.36
N THR A 337 -31.21 17.63 5.53
CA THR A 337 -30.18 18.00 4.54
C THR A 337 -28.87 18.43 5.22
N GLU A 338 -28.94 19.29 6.23
CA GLU A 338 -27.75 19.69 7.01
C GLU A 338 -27.09 18.48 7.68
N LEU A 339 -27.86 17.54 8.25
CA LEU A 339 -27.31 16.31 8.86
C LEU A 339 -26.54 15.44 7.86
N VAL A 340 -27.03 15.31 6.62
CA VAL A 340 -26.31 14.58 5.54
C VAL A 340 -25.04 15.32 5.13
N LEU A 341 -25.07 16.66 5.06
CA LEU A 341 -23.87 17.47 4.81
C LEU A 341 -22.84 17.35 5.95
N THR A 342 -23.28 17.37 7.22
CA THR A 342 -22.40 17.13 8.37
C THR A 342 -21.73 15.75 8.28
N ALA A 343 -22.51 14.70 8.00
CA ALA A 343 -22.01 13.33 7.89
C ALA A 343 -21.02 13.16 6.72
N LEU A 344 -21.30 13.82 5.59
CA LEU A 344 -20.42 13.90 4.42
C LEU A 344 -19.07 14.55 4.78
N HIS A 345 -19.07 15.68 5.49
CA HIS A 345 -17.83 16.37 5.88
C HIS A 345 -17.00 15.55 6.86
N VAL A 346 -17.64 14.87 7.81
CA VAL A 346 -16.97 13.92 8.72
C VAL A 346 -16.34 12.77 7.93
N ASP A 347 -17.06 12.20 6.97
CA ASP A 347 -16.54 11.14 6.09
C ASP A 347 -15.31 11.59 5.28
N TRP A 348 -15.29 12.82 4.75
CA TRP A 348 -14.15 13.35 3.99
C TRP A 348 -12.90 13.53 4.86
N VAL A 349 -13.06 14.02 6.08
CA VAL A 349 -11.98 14.16 7.06
C VAL A 349 -11.45 12.78 7.45
N VAL A 350 -12.33 11.82 7.73
CA VAL A 350 -11.94 10.44 8.09
C VAL A 350 -11.28 9.70 6.92
N ASN A 351 -11.77 9.86 5.68
CA ASN A 351 -11.13 9.31 4.48
C ASN A 351 -9.71 9.89 4.28
N SER A 352 -9.57 11.22 4.38
CA SER A 352 -8.29 11.89 4.18
C SER A 352 -7.28 11.54 5.27
N LEU A 353 -7.68 11.59 6.54
CA LEU A 353 -6.86 11.20 7.68
C LEU A 353 -6.48 9.71 7.60
N GLY A 354 -7.44 8.85 7.29
CA GLY A 354 -7.25 7.41 7.16
C GLY A 354 -6.26 7.05 6.06
N LEU A 355 -6.35 7.67 4.88
CA LEU A 355 -5.36 7.51 3.81
C LEU A 355 -3.98 8.06 4.18
N GLY A 356 -3.91 9.21 4.86
CA GLY A 356 -2.67 9.78 5.37
C GLY A 356 -1.97 8.87 6.39
N LEU A 357 -2.72 8.15 7.21
CA LEU A 357 -2.22 7.15 8.15
C LEU A 357 -1.83 5.83 7.46
N LEU A 358 -2.71 5.23 6.65
CA LEU A 358 -2.47 3.95 5.93
C LEU A 358 -1.31 4.02 4.92
N SER A 359 -1.00 5.20 4.41
CA SER A 359 0.16 5.45 3.55
C SER A 359 1.47 5.64 4.31
N GLY A 360 1.43 5.78 5.64
CA GLY A 360 2.60 6.10 6.45
C GLY A 360 3.12 7.54 6.26
N ILE A 361 2.28 8.45 5.75
CA ILE A 361 2.62 9.88 5.67
C ILE A 361 2.48 10.50 7.07
N LEU A 362 1.28 10.38 7.66
CA LEU A 362 0.96 10.96 8.97
C LEU A 362 1.43 10.09 10.13
N TRP A 363 1.63 8.78 9.91
CA TRP A 363 2.18 7.88 10.91
C TRP A 363 3.32 7.02 10.37
N GLN A 364 4.54 7.49 10.58
CA GLN A 364 5.73 6.67 10.47
C GLN A 364 5.94 5.95 11.79
N GLY A 365 5.22 4.84 11.99
CA GLY A 365 5.47 3.91 13.09
C GLY A 365 6.87 3.32 12.93
N ARG A 366 7.90 4.01 13.45
CA ARG A 366 9.30 3.62 13.28
C ARG A 366 9.51 2.26 13.94
N PRO A 367 10.18 1.29 13.27
CA PRO A 367 10.58 0.06 13.94
C PRO A 367 11.45 0.41 15.15
N PRO A 368 11.45 -0.43 16.21
CA PRO A 368 12.39 -0.27 17.30
C PRO A 368 13.80 -0.20 16.71
N LYS A 369 14.58 0.81 17.08
CA LYS A 369 16.00 0.83 16.73
C LYS A 369 16.66 -0.34 17.45
N ASP A 370 17.17 -1.28 16.67
CA ASP A 370 18.11 -2.27 17.15
C ASP A 370 19.38 -1.49 17.57
N ASP A 371 19.78 -1.64 18.82
CA ASP A 371 20.81 -0.84 19.50
C ASP A 371 22.01 -1.77 19.75
N PRO A 372 23.00 -1.80 18.85
CA PRO A 372 23.94 -2.92 18.76
C PRO A 372 24.79 -3.08 20.02
N ASP A 373 25.09 -1.98 20.71
CA ASP A 373 25.87 -1.99 21.94
C ASP A 373 25.05 -2.51 23.13
N LYS A 374 23.75 -2.19 23.20
CA LYS A 374 22.85 -2.81 24.18
C LYS A 374 22.53 -4.28 23.84
N GLU A 375 22.55 -4.65 22.56
CA GLU A 375 22.20 -6.00 22.14
C GLU A 375 23.33 -7.02 22.34
N ARG A 376 24.60 -6.61 22.16
CA ARG A 376 25.76 -7.44 22.57
C ARG A 376 25.69 -7.85 24.05
N GLY A 377 25.27 -6.95 24.94
CA GLY A 377 25.07 -7.22 26.38
C GLY A 377 23.78 -7.96 26.76
N LEU A 378 22.86 -8.17 25.81
CA LEU A 378 21.59 -8.88 26.03
C LEU A 378 21.57 -10.29 25.41
N LEU A 379 22.22 -10.48 24.26
CA LEU A 379 22.37 -11.81 23.62
C LEU A 379 23.16 -12.77 24.52
N THR A 380 24.24 -12.28 25.12
CA THR A 380 25.07 -13.01 26.11
C THR A 380 24.33 -13.38 27.39
N ARG A 381 23.23 -12.70 27.73
CA ARG A 381 22.40 -12.98 28.93
C ARG A 381 21.19 -13.89 28.67
N GLY A 382 21.01 -14.37 27.42
CA GLY A 382 19.92 -15.26 27.05
C GLY A 382 20.25 -16.75 27.12
N LEU A 383 21.51 -17.12 26.90
CA LEU A 383 22.00 -18.49 26.89
C LEU A 383 22.66 -18.83 28.23
N VAL A 384 21.88 -19.39 29.15
CA VAL A 384 22.46 -20.29 30.17
C VAL A 384 23.08 -21.46 29.40
N SER A 385 24.38 -21.71 29.57
CA SER A 385 25.02 -22.82 28.87
C SER A 385 24.31 -24.13 29.23
N MET A 386 24.02 -24.97 28.24
CA MET A 386 23.48 -26.29 28.52
C MET A 386 24.45 -27.09 29.42
N SER A 387 25.76 -26.85 29.28
CA SER A 387 26.82 -27.43 30.12
C SER A 387 26.80 -26.99 31.59
N SER A 388 26.00 -25.97 31.97
CA SER A 388 25.76 -25.61 33.39
C SER A 388 24.46 -26.18 33.96
N LEU A 389 23.80 -27.10 33.24
CA LEU A 389 22.62 -27.86 33.70
C LEU A 389 22.89 -29.37 33.80
N LEU A 390 24.08 -29.81 33.35
CA LEU A 390 24.54 -31.20 33.34
C LEU A 390 25.36 -31.52 34.60
N ILE A 391 25.45 -32.80 34.98
CA ILE A 391 26.45 -33.24 35.97
C ILE A 391 27.86 -33.21 35.36
N GLN A 392 28.91 -33.22 36.18
CA GLN A 392 30.29 -32.99 35.70
C GLN A 392 30.75 -33.99 34.62
N GLU A 393 30.35 -35.27 34.73
CA GLU A 393 30.66 -36.31 33.73
C GLU A 393 29.95 -36.06 32.39
N GLU A 394 28.64 -35.81 32.42
CA GLU A 394 27.85 -35.41 31.25
C GLU A 394 28.37 -34.12 30.62
N LYS A 395 28.82 -33.18 31.45
CA LYS A 395 29.38 -31.89 31.04
C LYS A 395 30.68 -32.06 30.28
N GLU A 396 31.59 -32.92 30.74
CA GLU A 396 32.85 -33.20 30.04
C GLU A 396 32.60 -33.84 28.66
N VAL A 397 31.69 -34.82 28.60
CA VAL A 397 31.26 -35.43 27.33
C VAL A 397 30.59 -34.39 26.42
N TYR A 398 29.73 -33.53 26.96
CA TYR A 398 29.06 -32.47 26.21
C TYR A 398 30.05 -31.42 25.69
N GLU A 399 31.01 -30.96 26.50
CA GLU A 399 31.99 -29.95 26.10
C GLU A 399 32.98 -30.50 25.06
N GLU A 400 33.35 -31.79 25.13
CA GLU A 400 34.12 -32.46 24.07
C GLU A 400 33.31 -32.64 22.77
N VAL A 401 32.05 -33.07 22.85
CA VAL A 401 31.18 -33.17 21.65
C VAL A 401 30.91 -31.80 21.03
N VAL A 402 30.74 -30.75 21.84
CA VAL A 402 30.61 -29.36 21.36
C VAL A 402 31.92 -28.88 20.73
N ARG A 403 33.09 -29.20 21.30
CA ARG A 403 34.39 -28.92 20.66
C ARG A 403 34.49 -29.61 19.31
N GLN A 404 34.17 -30.91 19.25
CA GLN A 404 34.21 -31.73 18.04
C GLN A 404 33.14 -31.35 16.98
N LEU A 405 32.07 -30.63 17.36
CA LEU A 405 31.10 -30.06 16.44
C LEU A 405 31.49 -28.64 15.99
N ALA A 406 32.12 -27.85 16.86
CA ALA A 406 32.58 -26.50 16.58
C ALA A 406 33.88 -26.46 15.74
N SER A 407 34.70 -27.52 15.78
CA SER A 407 35.89 -27.68 14.93
C SER A 407 35.61 -28.27 13.55
N ARG A 408 34.34 -28.60 13.23
CA ARG A 408 33.94 -29.00 11.86
C ARG A 408 33.74 -27.75 11.02
N TYR A 409 34.64 -27.52 10.07
CA TYR A 409 34.52 -26.42 9.10
C TYR A 409 34.78 -26.91 7.68
N VAL A 410 34.33 -26.13 6.71
CA VAL A 410 34.59 -26.30 5.29
C VAL A 410 35.38 -25.08 4.81
N ARG A 411 36.58 -25.29 4.25
CA ARG A 411 37.30 -24.25 3.47
C ARG A 411 36.49 -23.93 2.22
N LEU A 412 36.37 -22.65 1.87
CA LEU A 412 35.69 -22.23 0.65
C LEU A 412 36.30 -22.90 -0.60
N GLU A 413 37.62 -23.07 -0.63
CA GLU A 413 38.35 -23.84 -1.65
C GLU A 413 37.86 -25.30 -1.78
N ALA A 414 37.72 -26.02 -0.66
CA ALA A 414 37.30 -27.41 -0.65
C ALA A 414 35.85 -27.56 -1.15
N LEU A 415 34.98 -26.62 -0.79
CA LEU A 415 33.61 -26.55 -1.29
C LEU A 415 33.56 -26.32 -2.81
N LEU A 416 34.40 -25.43 -3.33
CA LEU A 416 34.51 -25.18 -4.78
C LEU A 416 35.02 -26.43 -5.52
N GLY A 417 36.04 -27.11 -5.00
CA GLY A 417 36.53 -28.37 -5.57
C GLY A 417 35.53 -29.53 -5.48
N PHE A 418 34.65 -29.55 -4.47
CA PHE A 418 33.53 -30.49 -4.38
C PHE A 418 32.41 -30.16 -5.38
N TRP A 419 32.05 -28.88 -5.53
CA TRP A 419 31.10 -28.42 -6.54
C TRP A 419 31.54 -28.78 -7.96
N GLU A 420 32.83 -28.63 -8.24
CA GLU A 420 33.46 -29.06 -9.50
C GLU A 420 33.30 -30.57 -9.73
N ARG A 421 33.61 -31.42 -8.74
CA ARG A 421 33.38 -32.89 -8.83
C ARG A 421 31.90 -33.27 -9.02
N LEU A 422 30.97 -32.56 -8.37
CA LEU A 422 29.54 -32.78 -8.55
C LEU A 422 29.07 -32.43 -9.96
N ARG A 423 29.43 -31.23 -10.45
CA ARG A 423 29.00 -30.73 -11.77
C ARG A 423 29.65 -31.47 -12.93
N ASP A 424 30.84 -32.04 -12.73
CA ASP A 424 31.47 -32.96 -13.67
C ASP A 424 30.88 -34.40 -13.62
N GLY A 425 29.91 -34.66 -12.74
CA GLY A 425 29.28 -35.96 -12.55
C GLY A 425 30.15 -37.02 -11.87
N LYS A 426 31.38 -36.67 -11.45
CA LYS A 426 32.38 -37.60 -10.87
C LYS A 426 31.91 -38.20 -9.54
N THR A 427 31.32 -37.38 -8.67
CA THR A 427 30.79 -37.85 -7.37
C THR A 427 29.29 -38.15 -7.42
N MET A 428 28.51 -37.41 -8.22
CA MET A 428 27.06 -37.62 -8.35
C MET A 428 26.63 -37.50 -9.83
N PRO A 429 26.52 -38.63 -10.55
CA PRO A 429 25.94 -38.64 -11.90
C PRO A 429 24.52 -38.07 -11.89
N GLY A 430 24.24 -37.14 -12.81
CA GLY A 430 22.95 -36.45 -12.91
C GLY A 430 22.71 -35.35 -11.87
N PHE A 431 23.76 -34.81 -11.23
CA PHE A 431 23.65 -33.59 -10.44
C PHE A 431 23.25 -32.38 -11.29
N ASP A 432 22.17 -31.72 -10.89
CA ASP A 432 21.65 -30.47 -11.45
C ASP A 432 21.73 -29.34 -10.40
N PRO A 433 22.54 -28.28 -10.61
CA PRO A 433 22.64 -27.11 -9.73
C PRO A 433 21.31 -26.43 -9.36
N GLN A 434 20.31 -26.47 -10.24
CA GLN A 434 19.03 -25.78 -10.07
C GLN A 434 17.95 -26.67 -9.43
N ARG A 435 18.13 -28.01 -9.45
CA ARG A 435 17.08 -28.97 -9.06
C ARG A 435 17.46 -29.95 -7.96
N SER A 436 18.76 -30.25 -7.78
CA SER A 436 19.21 -31.19 -6.75
C SER A 436 19.04 -30.61 -5.35
N LEU A 437 18.34 -31.33 -4.47
CA LEU A 437 18.18 -30.91 -3.08
C LEU A 437 19.41 -31.27 -2.26
N THR A 438 19.62 -30.59 -1.14
CA THR A 438 20.70 -30.92 -0.21
C THR A 438 20.59 -32.36 0.30
N ASN A 439 19.38 -32.90 0.50
CA ASN A 439 19.14 -34.31 0.81
C ASN A 439 19.71 -35.27 -0.27
N ASP A 440 19.59 -34.93 -1.56
CA ASP A 440 20.08 -35.77 -2.66
C ASP A 440 21.61 -35.80 -2.66
N VAL A 441 22.25 -34.63 -2.56
CA VAL A 441 23.70 -34.49 -2.51
C VAL A 441 24.29 -35.11 -1.23
N VAL A 442 23.62 -34.96 -0.09
CA VAL A 442 24.01 -35.61 1.16
C VAL A 442 24.06 -37.13 1.00
N ARG A 443 23.01 -37.73 0.42
CA ARG A 443 22.90 -39.20 0.28
C ARG A 443 23.76 -39.79 -0.84
N ARG A 444 23.92 -39.07 -1.95
CA ARG A 444 24.60 -39.58 -3.16
C ARG A 444 26.07 -39.19 -3.27
N ALA A 445 26.51 -38.13 -2.58
CA ALA A 445 27.89 -37.64 -2.65
C ALA A 445 28.57 -37.53 -1.28
N ILE A 446 27.96 -36.84 -0.32
CA ILE A 446 28.64 -36.52 0.96
C ILE A 446 28.84 -37.77 1.81
N ILE A 447 27.80 -38.59 2.02
CA ILE A 447 27.90 -39.84 2.79
C ILE A 447 28.84 -40.87 2.13
N PRO A 448 28.86 -41.02 0.79
CA PRO A 448 29.90 -41.81 0.12
C PRO A 448 31.33 -41.27 0.27
N GLU A 449 31.57 -39.97 0.06
CA GLU A 449 32.92 -39.38 0.22
C GLU A 449 33.40 -39.36 1.69
N SER A 450 32.51 -39.50 2.69
CA SER A 450 32.87 -39.45 4.12
C SER A 450 33.07 -40.80 4.82
N ARG A 451 33.15 -41.90 4.05
CA ARG A 451 33.46 -43.24 4.57
C ARG A 451 34.95 -43.42 4.89
N VAL A 452 35.24 -44.13 5.98
CA VAL A 452 36.61 -44.46 6.42
C VAL A 452 36.59 -45.87 6.97
N GLY A 453 37.15 -46.82 6.21
CA GLY A 453 36.97 -48.26 6.47
C GLY A 453 35.49 -48.65 6.44
N ASP A 454 35.07 -49.52 7.37
CA ASP A 454 33.66 -49.90 7.56
C ASP A 454 32.82 -48.81 8.24
N GLY A 455 33.46 -47.72 8.70
CA GLY A 455 32.82 -46.60 9.36
C GLY A 455 32.73 -45.35 8.47
N GLY A 456 32.51 -44.20 9.12
CA GLY A 456 32.53 -42.90 8.48
C GLY A 456 32.66 -41.77 9.48
N CYS A 457 33.13 -40.63 9.02
CA CYS A 457 33.22 -39.39 9.78
C CYS A 457 32.42 -38.28 9.08
N ALA A 458 32.48 -37.05 9.58
CA ALA A 458 31.92 -35.90 8.86
C ALA A 458 32.84 -35.54 7.68
N LEU A 459 32.30 -35.27 6.49
CA LEU A 459 33.12 -34.88 5.32
C LEU A 459 33.97 -33.63 5.59
N ALA A 460 33.45 -32.70 6.40
CA ALA A 460 34.22 -31.55 6.90
C ALA A 460 35.52 -31.98 7.63
N THR A 461 35.49 -33.07 8.41
CA THR A 461 36.67 -33.61 9.11
C THR A 461 37.73 -34.16 8.16
N LEU A 462 37.35 -34.65 6.97
CA LEU A 462 38.31 -35.05 5.93
C LEU A 462 38.87 -33.85 5.15
N TRP A 463 38.15 -32.73 5.11
CA TRP A 463 38.59 -31.49 4.46
C TRP A 463 39.34 -30.55 5.41
N SER A 464 39.26 -30.76 6.73
CA SER A 464 40.02 -30.03 7.76
C SER A 464 41.31 -30.77 8.12
N SER A 465 42.45 -30.33 7.59
CA SER A 465 43.77 -30.85 7.97
C SER A 465 44.28 -30.34 9.33
N THR A 466 43.60 -29.35 9.93
CA THR A 466 44.00 -28.64 11.16
C THR A 466 42.76 -28.20 11.95
N GLU A 467 42.90 -28.03 13.28
CA GLU A 467 41.79 -27.60 14.18
C GLU A 467 41.57 -26.08 14.13
N VAL A 468 41.05 -25.59 13.00
CA VAL A 468 40.67 -24.18 12.79
C VAL A 468 39.20 -23.98 13.21
N LYS A 469 38.86 -22.81 13.74
CA LYS A 469 37.47 -22.44 14.03
C LYS A 469 36.80 -21.83 12.78
N PRO A 470 35.53 -22.15 12.49
CA PRO A 470 34.78 -21.53 11.41
C PRO A 470 34.63 -20.02 11.65
N GLN A 471 34.85 -19.22 10.62
CA GLN A 471 34.68 -17.77 10.62
C GLN A 471 33.22 -17.35 10.43
N VAL A 472 32.46 -18.13 9.67
CA VAL A 472 31.06 -17.85 9.33
C VAL A 472 30.20 -19.08 9.59
N MET A 473 29.00 -18.87 10.16
CA MET A 473 27.97 -19.90 10.31
C MET A 473 26.86 -19.66 9.30
N VAL A 474 26.64 -20.64 8.43
CA VAL A 474 25.49 -20.74 7.53
C VAL A 474 24.53 -21.79 8.12
N THR A 475 23.24 -21.67 7.79
CA THR A 475 22.23 -22.65 8.19
C THR A 475 21.37 -23.02 6.99
N HIS A 476 20.93 -24.28 6.94
CA HIS A 476 20.20 -24.82 5.81
C HIS A 476 19.10 -25.80 6.25
N ASN A 477 18.26 -26.20 5.28
CA ASN A 477 17.31 -27.30 5.42
C ASN A 477 17.60 -28.30 4.30
N TRP A 478 17.54 -29.59 4.58
CA TRP A 478 17.80 -30.67 3.60
C TRP A 478 16.82 -30.64 2.41
N THR A 479 15.65 -30.01 2.58
CA THR A 479 14.65 -29.79 1.51
C THR A 479 14.96 -28.59 0.60
N ASN A 480 15.99 -27.79 0.89
CA ASN A 480 16.42 -26.69 0.02
C ASN A 480 17.31 -27.22 -1.12
N GLY A 481 17.32 -26.51 -2.26
CA GLY A 481 18.25 -26.78 -3.35
C GLY A 481 19.71 -26.59 -2.93
N PHE A 482 20.58 -27.57 -3.22
CA PHE A 482 21.98 -27.53 -2.82
C PHE A 482 22.73 -26.37 -3.49
N GLY A 483 22.38 -26.06 -4.75
CA GLY A 483 22.91 -24.88 -5.44
C GLY A 483 22.61 -23.57 -4.73
N SER A 484 21.44 -23.42 -4.11
CA SER A 484 21.10 -22.21 -3.33
C SER A 484 21.96 -22.08 -2.05
N LEU A 485 22.29 -23.20 -1.40
CA LEU A 485 23.17 -23.22 -0.24
C LEU A 485 24.60 -22.78 -0.61
N VAL A 486 25.18 -23.39 -1.65
CA VAL A 486 26.51 -23.02 -2.15
C VAL A 486 26.52 -21.58 -2.67
N SER A 487 25.45 -21.13 -3.34
CA SER A 487 25.31 -19.74 -3.79
C SER A 487 25.28 -18.75 -2.62
N ALA A 488 24.67 -19.10 -1.48
CA ALA A 488 24.63 -18.24 -0.29
C ALA A 488 26.02 -18.08 0.34
N ILE A 489 26.77 -19.18 0.46
CA ILE A 489 28.17 -19.18 0.93
C ILE A 489 29.05 -18.32 0.00
N LEU A 490 28.90 -18.49 -1.32
CA LEU A 490 29.67 -17.72 -2.30
C LEU A 490 29.25 -16.24 -2.36
N ALA A 491 27.97 -15.92 -2.14
CA ALA A 491 27.49 -14.54 -2.06
C ALA A 491 28.02 -13.80 -0.83
N ASP A 492 28.03 -14.46 0.33
CA ASP A 492 28.66 -13.96 1.56
C ASP A 492 30.16 -13.70 1.34
N ALA A 493 30.90 -14.69 0.82
CA ALA A 493 32.32 -14.52 0.48
C ALA A 493 32.57 -13.37 -0.51
N LEU A 494 31.68 -13.17 -1.51
CA LEU A 494 31.74 -12.04 -2.44
C LEU A 494 31.30 -10.69 -1.82
N GLY A 495 30.73 -10.67 -0.61
CA GLY A 495 30.19 -9.46 0.03
C GLY A 495 28.86 -8.99 -0.55
N ARG A 496 28.05 -9.88 -1.14
CA ARG A 496 26.75 -9.57 -1.75
C ARG A 496 25.60 -9.85 -0.79
N ALA A 497 24.62 -8.94 -0.74
CA ALA A 497 23.44 -9.05 0.12
C ALA A 497 22.38 -10.08 -0.35
N GLY A 498 22.63 -10.82 -1.43
CA GLY A 498 21.71 -11.80 -2.01
C GLY A 498 22.43 -12.76 -2.96
N TYR A 499 21.94 -13.99 -3.03
CA TYR A 499 22.61 -15.10 -3.74
C TYR A 499 22.04 -15.42 -5.13
N GLN A 500 20.96 -14.75 -5.54
CA GLN A 500 20.21 -15.08 -6.76
C GLN A 500 21.07 -14.94 -8.03
N GLU A 501 21.88 -13.87 -8.12
CA GLU A 501 22.84 -13.66 -9.22
C GLU A 501 23.92 -14.74 -9.25
N VAL A 502 24.48 -15.07 -8.08
CA VAL A 502 25.55 -16.07 -7.93
C VAL A 502 25.02 -17.46 -8.31
N SER A 503 23.77 -17.77 -7.95
CA SER A 503 23.09 -19.01 -8.33
C SER A 503 22.91 -19.17 -9.84
N ALA A 504 22.54 -18.08 -10.54
CA ALA A 504 22.49 -18.08 -12.00
C ALA A 504 23.89 -18.25 -12.63
N GLN A 505 24.93 -17.69 -12.00
CA GLN A 505 26.32 -17.81 -12.48
C GLN A 505 26.87 -19.24 -12.31
N ILE A 506 26.83 -19.82 -11.11
CA ILE A 506 27.42 -21.14 -10.82
C ILE A 506 26.68 -22.32 -11.46
N ALA A 507 25.45 -22.11 -11.95
CA ALA A 507 24.74 -23.06 -12.80
C ALA A 507 25.38 -23.25 -14.19
N THR A 508 26.32 -22.38 -14.57
CA THR A 508 27.08 -22.48 -15.84
C THR A 508 28.58 -22.67 -15.56
N LEU A 509 29.30 -23.36 -16.45
CA LEU A 509 30.76 -23.52 -16.34
C LEU A 509 31.48 -22.16 -16.35
N SER A 510 31.17 -21.31 -17.34
CA SER A 510 31.81 -19.99 -17.47
C SER A 510 31.49 -19.05 -16.30
N GLY A 511 30.26 -19.07 -15.77
CA GLY A 511 29.89 -18.27 -14.61
C GLY A 511 30.50 -18.80 -13.30
N PHE A 512 30.67 -20.12 -13.17
CA PHE A 512 31.39 -20.71 -12.04
C PHE A 512 32.85 -20.29 -12.00
N GLU A 513 33.59 -20.36 -13.12
CA GLU A 513 34.99 -19.89 -13.14
C GLU A 513 35.12 -18.38 -12.92
N GLN A 514 34.17 -17.58 -13.40
CA GLN A 514 34.11 -16.14 -13.09
C GLN A 514 33.91 -15.87 -11.59
N VAL A 515 33.08 -16.66 -10.91
CA VAL A 515 32.90 -16.58 -9.45
C VAL A 515 34.17 -17.05 -8.72
N ARG A 516 34.78 -18.15 -9.16
CA ARG A 516 36.05 -18.68 -8.61
C ARG A 516 37.17 -17.63 -8.67
N ALA A 517 37.34 -16.95 -9.81
CA ALA A 517 38.32 -15.89 -9.98
C ALA A 517 38.07 -14.67 -9.07
N GLN A 518 36.80 -14.28 -8.87
CA GLN A 518 36.42 -13.18 -7.95
C GLN A 518 36.69 -13.51 -6.47
N LEU A 519 36.94 -14.78 -6.11
CA LEU A 519 37.22 -15.23 -4.74
C LEU A 519 38.72 -15.34 -4.42
N THR A 520 39.59 -14.84 -5.30
CA THR A 520 41.04 -14.71 -5.05
C THR A 520 41.29 -14.01 -3.71
N GLY A 521 42.08 -14.63 -2.83
CA GLY A 521 42.35 -14.13 -1.47
C GLY A 521 41.28 -14.46 -0.42
N LYS A 522 40.19 -15.14 -0.78
CA LYS A 522 39.10 -15.56 0.14
C LYS A 522 38.87 -17.08 0.21
N LEU A 523 39.64 -17.85 -0.56
CA LEU A 523 39.55 -19.32 -0.61
C LEU A 523 39.81 -20.01 0.75
N GLU A 524 40.55 -19.33 1.63
CA GLU A 524 40.86 -19.71 3.00
C GLU A 524 39.69 -19.53 3.99
N THR A 525 38.61 -18.82 3.63
CA THR A 525 37.48 -18.55 4.54
C THR A 525 36.78 -19.85 4.95
N THR A 526 36.54 -20.01 6.26
CA THR A 526 36.05 -21.24 6.88
C THR A 526 34.57 -21.12 7.27
N TYR A 527 33.76 -22.07 6.80
CA TYR A 527 32.30 -22.09 6.99
C TYR A 527 31.84 -23.28 7.85
N TRP A 528 30.91 -23.04 8.77
CA TRP A 528 30.06 -24.05 9.43
C TRP A 528 28.70 -24.07 8.71
N VAL A 529 28.14 -25.24 8.38
CA VAL A 529 27.06 -25.38 7.36
C VAL A 529 25.94 -26.33 7.80
#